data_AF-A0A378FXT2-F1
#
_entry.id   AF-A0A378FXT2-F1
#
_cell.length_a   1.000
_cell.length_b   1.000
_cell.length_c   1.000
_cell.angle_alpha   90.00
_cell.angle_beta   90.00
_cell.angle_gamma   90.00
#
_symmetry.space_group_name_H-M   'P 1'
#
loop_
_entity.id
_entity.type
_entity.pdbx_description
1 polymer ?
#
loop_
_entity_poly.entity_id
_entity_poly.type
_entity_poly.pdbx_seq_one_letter_code
_entity_poly.pdbx_strand_id
1 'polypeptide(L)'
;MKKIAAMTAIIALVSMPVLAAGQGGFTGPSTTTTTQAGGFTGPSGAVTTVANAKSLRDDTWVTLRGKIVERISDDLYKFQDASGVINVDIDHKRWNGVTVGRRTQ
;
A
#
# COMPACT_ATOMS: atom_id res chain seq x y z
N MET A 1 31.75 -52.56 49.38
CA MET A 1 30.88 -51.47 49.84
C MET A 1 31.53 -50.13 49.53
N LYS A 2 30.79 -49.21 48.87
CA LYS A 2 31.11 -47.77 48.62
C LYS A 2 32.41 -47.56 47.78
N LYS A 3 32.48 -46.70 46.75
CA LYS A 3 32.26 -45.24 46.79
C LYS A 3 31.80 -44.70 45.43
N ILE A 4 30.77 -43.87 45.52
CA ILE A 4 30.21 -42.88 44.58
C ILE A 4 31.27 -41.75 44.41
N ALA A 5 31.38 -40.90 43.40
CA ALA A 5 30.54 -40.47 42.30
C ALA A 5 31.48 -39.81 41.26
N ALA A 6 31.20 -39.96 39.96
CA ALA A 6 31.88 -39.18 38.92
C ALA A 6 30.95 -38.10 38.40
N MET A 7 31.38 -36.85 38.57
CA MET A 7 30.74 -35.62 38.11
C MET A 7 30.48 -35.66 36.61
N THR A 8 29.28 -35.25 36.20
CA THR A 8 29.00 -34.88 34.81
C THR A 8 28.17 -33.60 34.80
N ALA A 9 28.86 -32.50 34.49
CA ALA A 9 28.25 -31.21 34.23
C ALA A 9 27.59 -31.24 32.85
N ILE A 10 26.28 -30.97 32.79
CA ILE A 10 25.59 -30.66 31.53
C ILE A 10 24.68 -29.46 31.82
N ILE A 11 25.23 -28.26 31.67
CA ILE A 11 24.42 -27.04 31.59
C ILE A 11 24.09 -26.88 30.11
N ALA A 12 22.88 -27.31 29.72
CA ALA A 12 22.36 -27.13 28.38
C ALA A 12 22.04 -25.65 28.15
N LEU A 13 22.84 -24.98 27.30
CA LEU A 13 22.53 -23.66 26.75
C LEU A 13 21.30 -23.77 25.85
N VAL A 14 20.18 -23.18 26.28
CA VAL A 14 18.94 -23.15 25.52
C VAL A 14 19.04 -22.07 24.45
N SER A 15 19.41 -22.45 23.23
CA SER A 15 19.36 -21.59 22.05
C SER A 15 17.90 -21.41 21.62
N MET A 16 17.25 -20.30 21.98
CA MET A 16 15.95 -19.95 21.41
C MET A 16 16.16 -19.33 20.02
N PRO A 17 15.54 -19.85 18.94
CA PRO A 17 15.45 -19.13 17.68
C PRO A 17 14.48 -17.97 17.85
N VAL A 18 14.93 -16.74 17.58
CA VAL A 18 14.03 -15.59 17.49
C VAL A 18 13.21 -15.75 16.19
N LEU A 19 11.90 -15.97 16.29
CA LEU A 19 11.01 -15.88 15.14
C LEU A 19 10.78 -14.40 14.85
N ALA A 20 11.54 -13.84 13.91
CA ALA A 20 11.22 -12.57 13.28
C ALA A 20 10.07 -12.77 12.28
N ALA A 21 8.84 -12.85 12.77
CA ALA A 21 7.63 -12.85 11.94
C ALA A 21 6.88 -11.54 12.18
N GLY A 22 7.13 -10.57 11.30
CA GLY A 22 6.47 -9.27 11.30
C GLY A 22 6.86 -8.46 10.07
N GLN A 23 6.81 -9.08 8.89
CA GLN A 23 6.87 -8.37 7.61
C GLN A 23 5.68 -7.41 7.52
N GLY A 24 5.87 -6.16 7.92
CA GLY A 24 5.12 -5.05 7.37
C GLY A 24 5.51 -4.89 5.90
N GLY A 25 4.61 -5.24 4.98
CA GLY A 25 4.84 -5.18 3.54
C GLY A 25 4.27 -3.91 2.92
N PHE A 26 5.06 -3.27 2.05
CA PHE A 26 4.62 -2.15 1.21
C PHE A 26 3.52 -2.61 0.23
N THR A 27 2.41 -1.86 0.15
CA THR A 27 1.25 -2.14 -0.71
C THR A 27 0.95 -0.94 -1.60
N GLY A 28 1.82 -0.64 -2.56
CA GLY A 28 1.58 0.34 -3.64
C GLY A 28 1.57 -0.32 -5.01
N PRO A 29 1.08 0.29 -6.11
CA PRO A 29 1.07 -0.31 -7.44
C PRO A 29 2.46 -0.33 -8.11
N SER A 30 2.79 -1.38 -8.87
CA SER A 30 3.98 -1.39 -9.73
C SER A 30 3.70 -0.72 -11.07
N THR A 31 4.59 0.17 -11.48
CA THR A 31 4.76 0.49 -12.90
C THR A 31 5.95 -0.32 -13.43
N THR A 32 5.68 -1.30 -14.28
CA THR A 32 6.72 -1.94 -15.10
C THR A 32 7.15 -0.96 -16.20
N THR A 33 7.96 0.03 -15.83
CA THR A 33 8.85 0.71 -16.77
C THR A 33 10.10 -0.13 -16.92
N THR A 34 10.23 -0.76 -18.08
CA THR A 34 11.44 -1.40 -18.58
C THR A 34 12.59 -0.40 -18.59
N THR A 35 13.42 -0.46 -17.54
CA THR A 35 14.89 -0.45 -17.47
C THR A 35 15.31 0.15 -16.13
N GLN A 36 15.05 -0.59 -15.05
CA GLN A 36 15.75 -0.38 -13.78
C GLN A 36 16.18 -1.75 -13.28
N ALA A 37 17.48 -1.98 -13.18
CA ALA A 37 18.04 -3.16 -12.56
C ALA A 37 17.83 -3.07 -11.03
N GLY A 38 16.61 -3.40 -10.58
CA GLY A 38 16.19 -3.45 -9.17
C GLY A 38 15.08 -2.47 -8.79
N GLY A 39 14.15 -2.91 -7.93
CA GLY A 39 13.05 -2.10 -7.36
C GLY A 39 11.77 -2.91 -7.10
N PHE A 40 10.96 -2.50 -6.11
CA PHE A 40 9.70 -3.17 -5.75
C PHE A 40 8.65 -3.03 -6.87
N THR A 41 8.08 -4.15 -7.28
CA THR A 41 6.91 -4.21 -8.15
C THR A 41 5.66 -4.56 -7.36
N GLY A 42 4.85 -3.56 -7.05
CA GLY A 42 3.57 -3.66 -6.36
C GLY A 42 2.36 -4.25 -7.09
N PRO A 43 1.23 -4.52 -6.38
CA PRO A 43 0.06 -5.16 -6.96
C PRO A 43 -0.41 -4.42 -8.22
N SER A 44 -0.59 -5.18 -9.30
CA SER A 44 -0.99 -4.66 -10.60
C SER A 44 -2.40 -4.05 -10.53
N GLY A 45 -2.47 -2.72 -10.41
CA GLY A 45 -3.47 -1.84 -11.04
C GLY A 45 -4.96 -2.19 -10.94
N ALA A 46 -5.41 -3.02 -10.00
CA ALA A 46 -6.82 -3.36 -9.88
C ALA A 46 -7.62 -2.10 -9.54
N VAL A 47 -8.52 -1.70 -10.44
CA VAL A 47 -9.40 -0.55 -10.24
C VAL A 47 -10.41 -0.90 -9.14
N THR A 48 -10.39 -0.15 -8.06
CA THR A 48 -11.39 -0.24 -6.98
C THR A 48 -12.48 0.81 -7.16
N THR A 49 -13.53 0.73 -6.34
CA THR A 49 -14.63 1.70 -6.31
C THR A 49 -14.40 2.75 -5.23
N VAL A 50 -14.99 3.93 -5.39
CA VAL A 50 -14.96 4.99 -4.38
C VAL A 50 -15.56 4.52 -3.06
N ALA A 51 -16.66 3.77 -3.09
CA ALA A 51 -17.27 3.22 -1.89
C ALA A 51 -16.32 2.28 -1.14
N ASN A 52 -15.63 1.39 -1.86
CA ASN A 52 -14.66 0.48 -1.24
C ASN A 52 -13.45 1.26 -0.71
N ALA A 53 -12.93 2.22 -1.48
CA ALA A 53 -11.78 3.03 -1.09
C ALA A 53 -11.99 3.77 0.24
N LYS A 54 -13.21 4.25 0.53
CA LYS A 54 -13.55 4.89 1.81
C LYS A 54 -13.52 3.96 3.02
N SER A 55 -13.59 2.65 2.80
CA SER A 55 -13.55 1.63 3.86
C SER A 55 -12.15 1.09 4.13
N LEU A 56 -11.19 1.42 3.26
CA LEU A 56 -9.80 1.02 3.43
C LEU A 56 -9.15 1.79 4.57
N ARG A 57 -8.05 1.24 5.07
CA ARG A 57 -7.22 1.94 6.05
C ARG A 57 -6.55 3.14 5.41
N ASP A 58 -6.21 4.11 6.24
CA ASP A 58 -5.37 5.24 5.85
C ASP A 58 -4.03 4.75 5.26
N ASP A 59 -3.41 5.59 4.42
CA ASP A 59 -2.18 5.30 3.67
C ASP A 59 -2.24 4.09 2.72
N THR A 60 -3.44 3.61 2.39
CA THR A 60 -3.64 2.54 1.39
C THR A 60 -3.60 3.10 -0.03
N TRP A 61 -2.76 2.51 -0.89
CA TRP A 61 -2.74 2.85 -2.31
C TRP A 61 -3.95 2.30 -3.05
N VAL A 62 -4.56 3.13 -3.89
CA VAL A 62 -5.72 2.74 -4.69
C VAL A 62 -5.59 3.25 -6.12
N THR A 63 -6.22 2.52 -7.05
CA THR A 63 -6.48 3.00 -8.41
C THR A 63 -7.98 3.16 -8.58
N LEU A 64 -8.44 4.35 -8.94
CA LEU A 64 -9.85 4.67 -9.15
C LEU A 64 -10.10 5.08 -10.60
N ARG A 65 -11.29 4.77 -11.12
CA ARG A 65 -11.74 5.21 -12.45
C ARG A 65 -13.10 5.87 -12.35
N GLY A 66 -13.21 7.08 -12.91
CA GLY A 66 -14.37 7.93 -12.76
C GLY A 66 -14.16 9.26 -13.44
N LYS A 67 -14.87 10.28 -12.96
CA LYS A 67 -14.84 11.64 -13.52
C LYS A 67 -14.66 12.68 -12.42
N ILE A 68 -14.00 13.78 -12.76
CA ILE A 68 -13.94 14.98 -11.91
C ILE A 68 -15.18 15.81 -12.23
N VAL A 69 -15.98 16.12 -11.22
CA VAL A 69 -17.30 16.77 -11.38
C VAL A 69 -17.30 18.23 -10.95
N GLU A 70 -16.39 18.59 -10.05
CA GLU A 70 -16.32 19.91 -9.42
C GLU A 70 -14.91 20.16 -8.87
N ARG A 71 -14.41 21.38 -9.01
CA ARG A 71 -13.22 21.89 -8.30
C ARG A 71 -13.71 22.66 -7.07
N ILE A 72 -13.28 22.23 -5.89
CA ILE A 72 -13.72 22.81 -4.60
C ILE A 72 -12.76 23.93 -4.16
N SER A 73 -11.45 23.71 -4.32
CA SER A 73 -10.41 24.68 -4.01
C SER A 73 -9.24 24.57 -5.00
N ASP A 74 -8.06 25.10 -4.65
CA ASP A 74 -6.93 25.14 -5.58
C ASP A 74 -6.54 23.73 -6.07
N ASP A 75 -6.23 22.82 -5.15
CA ASP A 75 -5.85 21.45 -5.46
C ASP A 75 -6.94 20.41 -5.08
N LEU A 76 -8.07 20.84 -4.49
CA LEU A 76 -9.12 19.92 -4.05
C LEU A 76 -10.26 19.80 -5.08
N TYR A 77 -10.59 18.57 -5.46
CA TYR A 77 -11.60 18.25 -6.46
C TYR A 77 -12.58 17.18 -5.96
N LYS A 78 -13.81 17.19 -6.48
CA LYS A 78 -14.75 16.08 -6.33
C LYS A 78 -14.56 15.09 -7.48
N PHE A 79 -14.19 13.88 -7.12
CA PHE A 79 -14.15 12.72 -8.00
C PHE A 79 -15.39 11.86 -7.79
N GLN A 80 -16.03 11.45 -8.88
CA GLN A 80 -17.24 10.63 -8.86
C GLN A 80 -17.07 9.39 -9.73
N ASP A 81 -17.45 8.23 -9.19
CA ASP A 81 -17.70 7.01 -9.94
C ASP A 81 -19.17 6.57 -9.77
N ALA A 82 -19.52 5.35 -10.19
CA ALA A 82 -20.87 4.81 -10.05
C ALA A 82 -21.25 4.48 -8.59
N SER A 83 -20.27 4.30 -7.71
CA SER A 83 -20.45 3.94 -6.31
C SER A 83 -20.57 5.14 -5.38
N GLY A 84 -20.06 6.31 -5.78
CA GLY A 84 -20.21 7.54 -5.01
C GLY A 84 -19.25 8.66 -5.40
N VAL A 85 -19.09 9.61 -4.48
CA VAL A 85 -18.24 10.80 -4.62
C VAL A 85 -17.21 10.85 -3.50
N ILE A 86 -15.98 11.21 -3.82
CA ILE A 86 -14.86 11.43 -2.88
C ILE A 86 -14.10 12.69 -3.25
N ASN A 87 -13.50 13.34 -2.26
CA ASN A 87 -12.59 14.46 -2.50
C ASN A 87 -11.19 13.93 -2.79
N VAL A 88 -10.55 14.46 -3.81
CA VAL A 88 -9.18 14.11 -4.21
C VAL A 88 -8.35 15.38 -4.29
N ASP A 89 -7.11 15.28 -3.83
CA ASP A 89 -6.11 16.34 -3.97
C ASP A 89 -5.27 16.08 -5.23
N ILE A 90 -5.25 17.04 -6.15
CA ILE A 90 -4.54 16.97 -7.42
C ILE A 90 -3.77 18.28 -7.63
N ASP A 91 -2.54 18.30 -7.13
CA ASP A 91 -1.55 19.36 -7.38
C ASP A 91 -1.38 19.65 -8.88
N HIS A 92 -1.20 20.93 -9.22
CA HIS A 92 -1.01 21.42 -10.59
C HIS A 92 -0.02 20.58 -11.44
N LYS A 93 1.07 20.10 -10.85
CA LYS A 93 2.09 19.31 -11.57
C LYS A 93 1.61 17.92 -12.00
N ARG A 94 0.49 17.42 -11.45
CA ARG A 94 -0.07 16.11 -11.78
C ARG A 94 -0.80 16.09 -13.13
N TRP A 95 -1.17 17.26 -13.64
CA TRP A 95 -1.90 17.36 -14.91
C TRP A 95 -1.01 17.11 -16.13
N ASN A 96 0.28 17.45 -16.09
CA ASN A 96 1.21 17.23 -17.21
C ASN A 96 0.67 17.72 -18.58
N GLY A 97 0.00 18.88 -18.60
CA GLY A 97 -0.61 19.45 -19.81
C GLY A 97 -1.95 18.84 -20.23
N VAL A 98 -2.46 17.83 -19.51
CA VAL A 98 -3.77 17.22 -19.75
C VAL A 98 -4.87 18.11 -19.18
N THR A 99 -5.83 18.49 -20.01
CA THR A 99 -7.04 19.17 -19.58
C THR A 99 -8.17 18.17 -19.37
N VAL A 100 -8.68 18.08 -18.14
CA VAL A 100 -9.84 17.24 -17.81
C VAL A 100 -11.03 18.13 -17.50
N GLY A 101 -11.99 18.18 -18.42
CA GLY A 101 -13.27 18.85 -18.22
C GLY A 101 -14.34 17.90 -17.68
N ARG A 102 -15.44 18.46 -17.18
CA ARG A 102 -16.68 17.70 -16.93
C ARG A 102 -17.13 17.11 -18.27
N ARG A 103 -16.93 15.81 -18.47
CA ARG A 103 -17.44 15.11 -19.65
C ARG A 103 -18.93 14.82 -19.43
N THR A 104 -19.78 15.70 -19.92
CA THR A 104 -21.20 15.44 -20.08
C THR A 104 -21.33 14.49 -21.28
N GLN A 105 -21.78 13.26 -21.04
CA GLN A 105 -22.29 12.37 -22.08
C GLN A 105 -23.80 12.58 -22.17
#